data_AF-A0A7S0D6U0-F1
#
_entry.id   AF-A0A7S0D6U0-F1
#
_cell.length_a   1.000
_cell.length_b   1.000
_cell.length_c   1.000
_cell.angle_alpha   90.00
_cell.angle_beta   90.00
_cell.angle_gamma   90.00
#
_symmetry.space_group_name_H-M   'P 1'
#
loop_
_entity.id
_entity.type
_entity.pdbx_description
1 polymer ?
#
loop_
_entity_poly.entity_id
_entity_poly.type
_entity_poly.pdbx_seq_one_letter_code
_entity_poly.pdbx_strand_id
1 'polypeptide(L)'
;TNKTKTTKNKRKPAQKQKTTAAPVAGVVATLRDVCKRAGLTYQHVFMRHKDDETRIESLRGILNENGLDGKSSDAQIAKVRAKVELARDLDGIDQSNVIEGGRRRRAVATNDPWGQAASYDDERGVHDDDTDEDDEESDDDDDDDDD
;
A
#
# COMPACT_ATOMS: atom_id res chain seq x y z
N THR A 1 26.72 -55.68 24.32
CA THR A 1 25.53 -55.00 24.86
C THR A 1 25.44 -53.64 24.20
N ASN A 2 24.77 -53.55 23.05
CA ASN A 2 24.81 -52.32 22.25
C ASN A 2 23.58 -51.47 22.56
N LYS A 3 23.78 -50.39 23.32
CA LYS A 3 22.75 -49.39 23.63
C LYS A 3 22.58 -48.43 22.45
N THR A 4 21.48 -48.56 21.71
CA THR A 4 21.03 -47.56 20.74
C THR A 4 20.46 -46.34 21.46
N LYS A 5 21.00 -45.17 21.15
CA LYS A 5 20.70 -43.87 21.76
C LYS A 5 19.55 -43.22 20.98
N THR A 6 18.34 -43.19 21.56
CA THR A 6 17.15 -42.57 20.96
C THR A 6 17.24 -41.04 21.03
N THR A 7 17.41 -40.38 19.88
CA THR A 7 17.30 -38.92 19.73
C THR A 7 15.82 -38.52 19.69
N LYS A 8 15.35 -37.83 20.74
CA LYS A 8 14.01 -37.23 20.79
C LYS A 8 13.97 -35.94 19.96
N ASN A 9 13.34 -35.98 18.79
CA ASN A 9 12.98 -34.77 18.03
C ASN A 9 11.89 -34.00 18.81
N LYS A 10 12.26 -32.84 19.35
CA LYS A 10 11.29 -31.86 19.88
C LYS A 10 10.59 -31.21 18.69
N ARG A 11 9.36 -31.65 18.40
CA ARG A 11 8.45 -30.96 17.48
C ARG A 11 8.14 -29.56 18.03
N LYS A 12 8.44 -28.52 17.26
CA LYS A 12 8.00 -27.14 17.54
C LYS A 12 6.46 -27.10 17.53
N PRO A 13 5.82 -26.30 18.40
CA PRO A 13 4.36 -26.22 18.43
C PRO A 13 3.86 -25.60 17.14
N ALA A 14 2.94 -26.31 16.45
CA ALA A 14 2.28 -25.82 15.26
C ALA A 14 1.54 -24.52 15.60
N GLN A 15 1.88 -23.43 14.88
CA GLN A 15 1.11 -22.20 14.93
C GLN A 15 -0.31 -22.52 14.46
N LYS A 16 -1.28 -22.33 15.37
CA LYS A 16 -2.70 -22.46 15.05
C LYS A 16 -3.02 -21.47 13.92
N GLN A 17 -3.35 -21.99 12.75
CA GLN A 17 -3.87 -21.21 11.65
C GLN A 17 -5.11 -20.46 12.15
N LYS A 18 -5.07 -19.12 12.07
CA LYS A 18 -6.22 -18.28 12.40
C LYS A 18 -7.32 -18.64 11.42
N THR A 19 -8.50 -19.00 11.93
CA THR A 19 -9.70 -19.20 11.13
C THR A 19 -9.90 -18.00 10.22
N THR A 20 -9.67 -18.18 8.92
CA THR A 20 -9.90 -17.14 7.92
C THR A 20 -11.40 -16.87 7.90
N ALA A 21 -11.80 -15.63 8.16
CA ALA A 21 -13.18 -15.22 8.00
C ALA A 21 -13.67 -15.56 6.59
N ALA A 22 -14.95 -15.88 6.44
CA ALA A 22 -15.55 -16.22 5.15
C ALA A 22 -15.16 -15.19 4.09
N PRO A 23 -14.85 -15.63 2.85
CA PRO A 23 -14.43 -14.72 1.80
C PRO A 23 -15.53 -13.70 1.52
N VAL A 24 -15.18 -12.42 1.67
CA VAL A 24 -16.06 -11.32 1.25
C VAL A 24 -16.08 -11.33 -0.27
N ALA A 25 -17.23 -11.65 -0.85
CA ALA A 25 -17.41 -11.80 -2.30
C ALA A 25 -18.34 -10.71 -2.88
N GLY A 26 -18.33 -10.57 -4.21
CA GLY A 26 -19.25 -9.70 -4.94
C GLY A 26 -19.04 -8.20 -4.71
N VAL A 27 -20.14 -7.44 -4.68
CA VAL A 27 -20.13 -5.97 -4.61
C VAL A 27 -19.45 -5.45 -3.33
N VAL A 28 -19.55 -6.18 -2.22
CA VAL A 28 -18.87 -5.79 -0.98
C VAL A 28 -17.35 -5.83 -1.17
N ALA A 29 -16.84 -6.85 -1.89
CA ALA A 29 -15.42 -7.00 -2.14
C ALA A 29 -14.88 -5.85 -3.02
N THR A 30 -15.58 -5.51 -4.10
CA THR A 30 -15.17 -4.43 -5.00
C THR A 30 -15.14 -3.08 -4.28
N LEU A 31 -16.18 -2.77 -3.50
CA LEU A 31 -16.23 -1.53 -2.71
C LEU A 31 -15.13 -1.48 -1.64
N ARG A 32 -14.90 -2.61 -0.95
CA ARG A 32 -13.81 -2.74 0.03
C ARG A 32 -12.45 -2.48 -0.62
N ASP A 33 -12.22 -3.04 -1.79
CA ASP A 33 -10.94 -2.90 -2.49
C ASP A 33 -10.71 -1.46 -2.98
N VAL A 34 -11.77 -0.76 -3.43
CA VAL A 34 -11.70 0.67 -3.71
C VAL A 34 -11.35 1.47 -2.45
N CYS A 35 -12.02 1.21 -1.32
CA CYS A 35 -11.68 1.86 -0.04
C CYS A 35 -10.22 1.62 0.36
N LYS A 36 -9.73 0.38 0.22
CA LYS A 36 -8.35 -0.01 0.52
C LYS A 36 -7.35 0.74 -0.37
N ARG A 37 -7.58 0.77 -1.69
CA ARG A 37 -6.73 1.48 -2.66
C ARG A 37 -6.75 3.00 -2.44
N ALA A 38 -7.86 3.56 -1.99
CA ALA A 38 -7.99 4.98 -1.64
C ALA A 38 -7.34 5.33 -0.28
N GLY A 39 -6.85 4.34 0.49
CA GLY A 39 -6.26 4.56 1.81
C GLY A 39 -7.28 4.85 2.93
N LEU A 40 -8.57 4.64 2.68
CA LEU A 40 -9.67 4.94 3.60
C LEU A 40 -9.84 3.84 4.66
N THR A 41 -10.29 4.22 5.85
CA THR A 41 -10.55 3.29 6.96
C THR A 41 -11.96 2.69 6.85
N TYR A 42 -12.06 1.38 6.64
CA TYR A 42 -13.36 0.70 6.42
C TYR A 42 -13.63 -0.45 7.40
N GLN A 43 -12.67 -0.81 8.25
CA GLN A 43 -12.75 -2.01 9.11
C GLN A 43 -13.97 -1.98 10.05
N HIS A 44 -14.35 -0.79 10.52
CA HIS A 44 -15.50 -0.59 11.40
C HIS A 44 -16.84 -1.02 10.77
N VAL A 45 -16.94 -0.99 9.43
CA VAL A 45 -18.13 -1.46 8.71
C VAL A 45 -18.33 -2.96 8.93
N PHE A 46 -17.27 -3.75 8.79
CA PHE A 46 -17.32 -5.21 8.98
C PHE A 46 -17.49 -5.63 10.44
N MET A 47 -17.11 -4.76 11.38
CA MET A 47 -17.33 -4.97 12.81
C MET A 47 -18.77 -4.66 13.24
N ARG A 48 -19.39 -3.65 12.63
CA ARG A 48 -20.76 -3.20 12.95
C ARG A 48 -21.84 -3.97 12.20
N HIS A 49 -21.59 -4.30 10.94
CA HIS A 49 -22.58 -4.86 10.03
C HIS A 49 -22.29 -6.32 9.71
N LYS A 50 -23.29 -7.18 9.92
CA LYS A 50 -23.22 -8.61 9.61
C LYS A 50 -23.75 -8.93 8.23
N ASP A 51 -24.73 -8.17 7.76
CA ASP A 51 -25.42 -8.38 6.48
C ASP A 51 -24.75 -7.58 5.35
N ASP A 52 -24.70 -8.16 4.16
CA ASP A 52 -23.99 -7.56 3.02
C ASP A 52 -24.68 -6.30 2.49
N GLU A 53 -26.02 -6.21 2.54
CA GLU A 53 -26.74 -5.00 2.13
C GLU A 53 -26.31 -3.77 2.95
N THR A 54 -26.30 -3.90 4.27
CA THR A 54 -25.90 -2.81 5.18
C THR A 54 -24.40 -2.48 5.07
N ARG A 55 -23.54 -3.47 4.72
CA ARG A 55 -22.13 -3.22 4.41
C ARG A 55 -21.97 -2.44 3.12
N ILE A 56 -22.72 -2.79 2.07
CA ILE A 56 -22.68 -2.09 0.78
C ILE A 56 -23.07 -0.62 0.97
N GLU A 57 -24.16 -0.36 1.69
CA GLU A 57 -24.62 1.02 1.97
C GLU A 57 -23.55 1.81 2.74
N SER A 58 -22.98 1.22 3.79
CA SER A 58 -21.96 1.88 4.60
C SER A 58 -20.67 2.16 3.80
N LEU A 59 -20.19 1.19 3.01
CA LEU A 59 -19.00 1.37 2.17
C LEU A 59 -19.24 2.43 1.08
N ARG A 60 -20.43 2.45 0.48
CA ARG A 60 -20.83 3.51 -0.46
C ARG A 60 -20.85 4.88 0.20
N GLY A 61 -21.33 4.97 1.44
CA GLY A 61 -21.27 6.21 2.23
C GLY A 61 -19.84 6.74 2.35
N ILE A 62 -18.91 5.89 2.80
CA ILE A 62 -17.49 6.25 2.94
C ILE A 62 -16.88 6.73 1.62
N LEU A 63 -17.17 6.04 0.52
CA LEU A 63 -16.66 6.44 -0.80
C LEU A 63 -17.26 7.78 -1.26
N ASN A 64 -18.58 7.95 -1.13
CA ASN A 64 -19.28 9.16 -1.57
C ASN A 64 -18.83 10.39 -0.79
N GLU A 65 -18.59 10.27 0.52
CA GLU A 65 -18.03 11.35 1.36
C GLU A 65 -16.67 11.85 0.83
N ASN A 66 -15.92 10.98 0.18
CA ASN A 66 -14.62 11.27 -0.43
C ASN A 66 -14.71 11.57 -1.94
N GLY A 67 -15.92 11.62 -2.51
CA GLY A 67 -16.16 11.86 -3.92
C GLY A 67 -15.78 10.69 -4.84
N LEU A 68 -15.78 9.47 -4.30
CA LEU A 68 -15.55 8.22 -5.02
C LEU A 68 -16.83 7.38 -5.10
N ASP A 69 -16.83 6.44 -6.03
CA ASP A 69 -17.82 5.39 -6.17
C ASP A 69 -17.13 4.05 -6.50
N GLY A 70 -17.90 2.97 -6.59
CA GLY A 70 -17.37 1.64 -6.91
C GLY A 70 -16.81 1.49 -8.34
N LYS A 71 -16.96 2.50 -9.20
CA LYS A 71 -16.49 2.50 -10.60
C LYS A 71 -15.46 3.61 -10.86
N SER A 72 -14.96 4.25 -9.81
CA SER A 72 -14.04 5.37 -9.92
C SER A 72 -12.74 4.92 -10.57
N SER A 73 -12.18 5.78 -11.41
CA SER A 73 -10.90 5.51 -12.08
C SER A 73 -9.74 5.48 -11.09
N ASP A 74 -8.67 4.76 -11.46
CA ASP A 74 -7.43 4.70 -10.67
C ASP A 74 -6.86 6.10 -10.37
N ALA A 75 -6.97 7.02 -11.34
CA ALA A 75 -6.54 8.40 -11.17
C ALA A 75 -7.34 9.17 -10.10
N GLN A 76 -8.65 8.94 -10.00
CA GLN A 76 -9.49 9.55 -8.95
C GLN A 76 -9.14 8.96 -7.58
N ILE A 77 -8.92 7.65 -7.52
CA ILE A 77 -8.58 6.92 -6.30
C ILE A 77 -7.20 7.36 -5.79
N ALA A 78 -6.22 7.51 -6.67
CA ALA A 78 -4.89 8.03 -6.33
C ALA A 78 -4.93 9.46 -5.79
N LYS A 79 -5.79 10.32 -6.34
CA LYS A 79 -5.98 11.69 -5.81
C LYS A 79 -6.52 11.70 -4.39
N VAL A 80 -7.50 10.84 -4.08
CA VAL A 80 -8.02 10.71 -2.72
C VAL A 80 -6.97 10.13 -1.79
N ARG A 81 -6.24 9.09 -2.22
CA ARG A 81 -5.14 8.52 -1.46
C ARG A 81 -4.08 9.56 -1.09
N ALA A 82 -3.65 10.38 -2.05
CA ALA A 82 -2.69 11.46 -1.79
C ALA A 82 -3.21 12.50 -0.78
N LYS A 83 -4.53 12.81 -0.81
CA LYS A 83 -5.15 13.68 0.20
C LYS A 83 -5.17 13.03 1.58
N VAL A 84 -5.46 11.73 1.66
CA VAL A 84 -5.48 10.98 2.92
C VAL A 84 -4.06 10.88 3.51
N GLU A 85 -3.06 10.59 2.69
CA GLU A 85 -1.65 10.57 3.10
C GLU A 85 -1.20 11.95 3.56
N LEU A 86 -1.49 13.01 2.80
CA LEU A 86 -1.20 14.39 3.22
C LEU A 86 -1.88 14.75 4.55
N ALA A 87 -3.14 14.36 4.75
CA ALA A 87 -3.85 14.62 5.99
C ALA A 87 -3.22 13.87 7.18
N ARG A 88 -2.69 12.66 6.96
CA ARG A 88 -1.94 11.89 7.98
C ARG A 88 -0.59 12.52 8.28
N ASP A 89 0.12 12.98 7.25
CA ASP A 89 1.43 13.62 7.41
C ASP A 89 1.33 14.97 8.14
N LEU A 90 0.20 15.65 7.98
CA LEU A 90 -0.12 16.88 8.69
C LEU A 90 -0.71 16.62 10.10
N ASP A 91 -1.09 15.39 10.43
CA ASP A 91 -1.64 15.06 11.74
C ASP A 91 -0.56 15.20 12.81
N GLY A 92 -0.87 15.95 13.86
CA GLY A 92 0.09 16.30 14.92
C GLY A 92 1.03 17.47 14.61
N ILE A 93 0.92 18.12 13.44
CA ILE A 93 1.62 19.38 13.16
C ILE A 93 0.76 20.55 13.65
N ASP A 94 1.31 21.40 14.52
CA ASP A 94 0.70 22.66 14.89
C ASP A 94 0.82 23.68 13.74
N GLN A 95 -0.24 23.80 12.95
CA GLN A 95 -0.30 24.71 11.80
C GLN A 95 -0.23 26.20 12.19
N SER A 96 -0.46 26.56 13.45
CA SER A 96 -0.42 27.96 13.90
C SER A 96 0.98 28.57 13.87
N ASN A 97 2.01 27.73 13.98
CA ASN A 97 3.42 28.12 13.93
C ASN A 97 4.05 27.98 12.54
N VAL A 98 3.27 27.54 11.54
CA VAL A 98 3.76 27.43 10.15
C VAL A 98 3.81 28.82 9.53
N ILE A 99 5.02 29.30 9.23
CA ILE A 99 5.22 30.54 8.50
C ILE A 99 4.95 30.26 7.02
N GLU A 100 3.77 30.68 6.54
CA GLU A 100 3.40 30.57 5.13
C GLU A 100 4.31 31.45 4.25
N GLY A 101 4.96 30.85 3.24
CA GLY A 101 5.82 31.60 2.29
C GLY A 101 7.34 31.54 2.52
N GLY A 102 7.86 30.46 3.11
CA GLY A 102 9.31 30.22 3.25
C GLY A 102 10.11 30.38 1.94
N ARG A 103 11.42 30.69 2.06
CA ARG A 103 12.33 30.98 0.94
C ARG A 103 12.38 29.81 -0.05
N ARG A 104 11.56 29.89 -1.10
CA ARG A 104 11.56 29.00 -2.26
C ARG A 104 13.00 28.87 -2.75
N ARG A 105 13.57 27.66 -2.73
CA ARG A 105 14.86 27.37 -3.38
C ARG A 105 14.61 27.52 -4.88
N ARG A 106 14.73 28.74 -5.41
CA ARG A 106 14.85 28.96 -6.85
C ARG A 106 16.11 28.21 -7.25
N ALA A 107 15.98 27.25 -8.17
CA ALA A 107 17.13 26.77 -8.92
C ALA A 107 17.83 28.04 -9.44
N VAL A 108 19.10 28.22 -9.07
CA VAL A 108 19.89 29.36 -9.54
C VAL A 108 19.95 29.21 -11.05
N ALA A 109 19.14 29.97 -11.78
CA ALA A 109 19.37 30.17 -13.20
C ALA A 109 20.70 30.92 -13.27
N THR A 110 21.77 30.18 -13.56
CA THR A 110 23.15 30.66 -13.69
C THR A 110 23.24 31.57 -14.90
N ASN A 111 22.79 32.81 -14.77
CA ASN A 111 22.95 33.86 -15.77
C ASN A 111 23.77 35.03 -15.21
N ASP A 112 24.71 34.76 -14.31
CA ASP A 112 25.70 35.75 -13.86
C ASP A 112 27.11 35.39 -14.38
N PRO A 113 27.86 36.35 -14.95
CA PRO A 113 29.15 36.14 -15.60
C PRO A 113 30.31 35.77 -14.66
N TRP A 114 30.06 35.66 -13.34
CA TRP A 114 31.00 35.15 -12.34
C TRP A 114 30.44 33.94 -11.55
N GLY A 115 29.36 33.33 -12.04
CA GLY A 115 28.84 32.05 -11.56
C GLY A 115 29.64 30.89 -12.16
N GLN A 116 30.70 30.45 -11.49
CA GLN A 116 31.38 29.21 -11.85
C GLN A 116 30.47 28.02 -11.57
N ALA A 117 30.04 27.36 -12.63
CA ALA A 117 29.50 26.01 -12.55
C ALA A 117 30.63 25.08 -12.09
N ALA A 118 30.41 24.34 -11.01
CA ALA A 118 31.26 23.20 -10.70
C ALA A 118 31.01 22.13 -11.77
N SER A 119 31.81 22.13 -12.84
CA SER A 119 31.87 21.01 -13.77
C SER A 119 32.60 19.86 -13.06
N TYR A 120 31.83 18.91 -12.53
CA TYR A 120 32.36 17.56 -12.34
C TYR A 120 32.36 16.91 -13.73
N ASP A 121 33.49 17.02 -14.39
CA ASP A 121 33.79 16.36 -15.66
C ASP A 121 34.04 14.87 -15.39
N ASP A 122 33.23 14.05 -16.05
CA ASP A 122 33.45 12.68 -16.55
C ASP A 122 34.55 11.83 -15.87
N GLU A 123 34.22 11.18 -14.75
CA GLU A 123 34.72 9.83 -14.50
C GLU A 123 33.56 8.86 -14.73
N ARG A 124 33.52 8.28 -15.93
CA ARG A 124 32.66 7.16 -16.31
C ARG A 124 32.85 5.98 -15.35
N GLY A 125 32.07 5.98 -14.28
CA GLY A 125 31.73 4.78 -13.52
C GLY A 125 30.67 4.01 -14.29
N VAL A 126 31.04 2.78 -14.65
CA VAL A 126 30.25 1.79 -15.39
C VAL A 126 28.76 1.79 -14.99
N HIS A 127 27.93 1.85 -16.02
CA HIS A 127 26.51 1.51 -15.99
C HIS A 127 26.38 0.05 -15.54
N ASP A 128 26.00 -0.16 -14.28
CA ASP A 128 25.45 -1.44 -13.84
C ASP A 128 23.94 -1.33 -14.00
N ASP A 129 23.47 -1.89 -15.11
CA ASP A 129 22.05 -2.10 -15.38
C ASP A 129 21.60 -3.28 -14.52
N ASP A 130 21.36 -3.06 -13.23
CA ASP A 130 20.55 -3.98 -12.44
C ASP A 130 19.09 -3.69 -12.80
N THR A 131 18.70 -4.18 -13.97
CA THR A 131 17.31 -4.42 -14.34
C THR A 131 16.80 -5.53 -13.42
N ASP A 132 16.24 -5.13 -12.27
CA ASP A 132 15.47 -6.02 -11.39
C ASP A 132 14.11 -6.29 -12.05
N GLU A 133 14.12 -7.18 -13.05
CA GLU A 133 12.95 -7.94 -13.47
C GLU A 133 12.61 -8.93 -12.34
N ASP A 134 11.91 -8.47 -11.31
CA ASP A 134 11.23 -9.39 -10.38
C ASP A 134 9.86 -9.76 -10.95
N ASP A 135 9.97 -10.69 -11.90
CA ASP A 135 9.15 -11.88 -12.10
C ASP A 135 7.71 -11.84 -11.53
N GLU A 136 6.75 -11.78 -12.46
CA GLU A 136 5.35 -12.06 -12.19
C GLU A 136 5.17 -13.55 -11.85
N GLU A 137 5.28 -13.92 -10.58
CA GLU A 137 4.82 -15.23 -10.08
C GLU A 137 3.28 -15.29 -10.14
N SER A 138 2.81 -15.71 -11.32
CA SER A 138 1.47 -16.24 -11.57
C SER A 138 1.42 -17.67 -11.04
N ASP A 139 1.05 -17.84 -9.77
CA ASP A 139 0.74 -19.16 -9.21
C ASP A 139 -0.69 -19.56 -9.63
N ASP A 140 -0.76 -20.12 -10.84
CA ASP A 140 -1.89 -20.85 -11.39
C ASP A 140 -1.77 -22.32 -10.94
N ASP A 141 -2.25 -22.61 -9.74
CA ASP A 141 -2.31 -23.99 -9.23
C ASP A 141 -3.66 -24.59 -9.65
N ASP A 142 -3.70 -25.02 -10.92
CA ASP A 142 -4.67 -25.93 -11.51
C ASP A 142 -4.22 -27.36 -11.16
N ASP A 143 -4.78 -27.93 -10.09
CA ASP A 143 -4.58 -29.35 -9.73
C ASP A 143 -5.90 -30.11 -9.93
N ASP A 144 -6.14 -30.44 -11.20
CA ASP A 144 -7.02 -31.52 -11.65
C ASP A 144 -6.12 -32.68 -12.08
N ASP A 145 -5.97 -33.71 -11.24
CA ASP A 145 -5.77 -35.06 -11.77
C ASP A 145 -6.36 -36.15 -10.86
N ASP A 146 -6.82 -37.16 -11.57
CA ASP A 146 -7.70 -38.28 -11.31
C ASP A 146 -6.89 -39.54 -10.93
N ASP A 147 -7.21 -40.19 -9.79
CA ASP A 147 -7.20 -41.67 -9.55
C ASP A 147 -7.84 -42.02 -8.19
#